data_AF-A0A7S2KE20-F1
#
_entry.id   AF-A0A7S2KE20-F1
#
_cell.length_a   1.000
_cell.length_b   1.000
_cell.length_c   1.000
_cell.angle_alpha   90.00
_cell.angle_beta   90.00
_cell.angle_gamma   90.00
#
_symmetry.space_group_name_H-M   'P 1'
#
loop_
_entity.id
_entity.type
_entity.pdbx_description
1 polymer ?
#
loop_
_entity_poly.entity_id
_entity_poly.type
_entity_poly.pdbx_seq_one_letter_code
_entity_poly.pdbx_strand_id
1 'polypeptide(L)'
;ELLLQGVGVHHAGLLPRYRRLIERMAQASLLTLICGTDTLGVGINVPIRSVMFSQLCKFDGDGVRLLPARDFLQIAGRAGRRGFDDRGGVVAVAPAWVSHNDELREQLRRGEASKPRWRRPPRGNYKHWTRATFDKLQARKPTGLRSQFRLSMGAVLTVLQGAAAWGRDGRREVRDLVDSAMCRRRERRF
;
A
#
# COMPACT_ATOMS: atom_id res chain seq x y z
N GLU A 1 9.15 -25.30 8.51
CA GLU A 1 10.32 -25.36 7.60
C GLU A 1 10.70 -24.01 7.00
N LEU A 2 9.81 -23.28 6.31
CA LEU A 2 10.12 -21.98 5.67
C LEU A 2 10.81 -20.95 6.60
N LEU A 3 10.34 -20.80 7.84
CA LEU A 3 10.95 -19.87 8.81
C LEU A 3 12.39 -20.25 9.18
N LEU A 4 12.71 -21.55 9.21
CA LEU A 4 14.08 -22.04 9.47
C LEU A 4 15.03 -21.70 8.31
N GLN A 5 14.48 -21.50 7.11
CA GLN A 5 15.21 -21.06 5.91
C GLN A 5 15.25 -19.53 5.77
N GLY A 6 14.77 -18.78 6.77
CA GLY A 6 14.73 -17.31 6.73
C GLY A 6 13.63 -16.74 5.84
N VAL A 7 12.58 -17.52 5.53
CA VAL A 7 11.44 -17.09 4.71
C VAL A 7 10.20 -16.88 5.57
N GLY A 8 9.72 -15.64 5.65
CA GLY A 8 8.51 -15.25 6.38
C GLY A 8 7.32 -14.95 5.45
N VAL A 9 6.11 -15.23 5.93
CA VAL A 9 4.85 -14.87 5.25
C VAL A 9 4.03 -13.94 6.14
N HIS A 10 3.55 -12.80 5.66
CA HIS A 10 2.77 -11.84 6.45
C HIS A 10 1.47 -11.44 5.74
N HIS A 11 0.33 -11.91 6.24
CA HIS A 11 -0.98 -11.47 5.77
C HIS A 11 -2.00 -11.49 6.90
N ALA A 12 -3.12 -10.78 6.72
CA ALA A 12 -4.17 -10.63 7.73
C ALA A 12 -4.84 -11.96 8.16
N GLY A 13 -4.75 -13.00 7.32
CA GLY A 13 -5.30 -14.34 7.62
C GLY A 13 -4.46 -15.17 8.60
N LEU A 14 -3.26 -14.72 8.97
CA LEU A 14 -2.43 -15.41 9.97
C LEU A 14 -2.89 -15.08 11.39
N LEU A 15 -2.79 -16.06 12.28
CA LEU A 15 -3.09 -15.85 13.70
C LEU A 15 -2.19 -14.71 14.26
N PRO A 16 -2.72 -13.86 15.16
CA PRO A 16 -1.97 -12.74 15.72
C PRO A 16 -0.63 -13.12 16.36
N ARG A 17 -0.49 -14.34 16.88
CA ARG A 17 0.78 -14.84 17.44
C ARG A 17 1.84 -15.06 16.36
N TYR A 18 1.47 -15.62 15.21
CA TYR A 18 2.39 -15.83 14.08
C TYR A 18 2.81 -14.53 13.43
N ARG A 19 1.89 -13.58 13.24
CA ARG A 19 2.22 -12.25 12.71
C ARG A 19 3.27 -11.54 13.58
N ARG A 20 3.05 -11.53 14.90
CA ARG A 20 3.99 -10.96 15.87
C ARG A 20 5.36 -11.65 15.87
N LEU A 21 5.40 -12.97 15.69
CA LEU A 21 6.66 -13.71 15.57
C LEU A 21 7.46 -13.26 14.34
N ILE A 22 6.80 -13.20 13.18
CA ILE A 22 7.41 -12.81 11.92
C ILE A 22 7.89 -11.35 11.97
N GLU A 23 7.10 -10.46 12.57
CA GLU A 23 7.48 -9.06 12.80
C GLU A 23 8.75 -8.94 13.65
N ARG A 24 8.86 -9.71 14.73
CA ARG A 24 10.06 -9.72 15.59
C ARG A 24 11.28 -10.27 14.85
N MET A 25 11.13 -11.38 14.12
CA MET A 25 12.23 -11.96 13.33
C MET A 25 12.68 -11.01 12.21
N ALA A 26 11.74 -10.32 11.56
CA ALA A 26 12.02 -9.31 10.54
C ALA A 26 12.81 -8.11 11.11
N GLN A 27 12.40 -7.60 12.28
CA GLN A 27 13.11 -6.52 12.98
C GLN A 27 14.53 -6.94 13.39
N ALA A 28 14.70 -8.19 13.82
CA ALA A 28 16.00 -8.76 14.15
C ALA A 28 16.84 -9.13 12.91
N SER A 29 16.37 -8.84 11.69
CA SER A 29 17.04 -9.18 10.42
C SER A 29 17.36 -10.67 10.27
N LEU A 30 16.54 -11.55 10.87
CA LEU A 30 16.68 -13.01 10.78
C LEU A 30 15.99 -13.60 9.54
N LEU A 31 15.23 -12.78 8.81
CA LEU A 31 14.52 -13.19 7.60
C LEU A 31 15.21 -12.59 6.38
N THR A 32 15.62 -13.46 5.46
CA THR A 32 16.18 -13.09 4.16
C THR A 32 15.08 -12.63 3.20
N LEU A 33 13.90 -13.25 3.28
CA LEU A 33 12.76 -12.96 2.42
C LEU A 33 11.48 -12.87 3.24
N ILE A 34 10.69 -11.84 2.98
CA ILE A 34 9.36 -11.70 3.56
C ILE A 34 8.36 -11.50 2.42
N CYS A 35 7.44 -12.43 2.28
CA CYS A 35 6.31 -12.32 1.37
C CYS A 35 5.10 -11.82 2.16
N GLY A 36 4.44 -10.76 1.72
CA GLY A 36 3.27 -10.29 2.45
C GLY A 36 2.35 -9.38 1.67
N THR A 37 1.20 -9.10 2.28
CA THR A 37 0.23 -8.11 1.78
C THR A 37 0.68 -6.69 2.11
N ASP A 38 0.00 -5.70 1.53
CA ASP A 38 0.25 -4.26 1.73
C ASP A 38 0.25 -3.82 3.20
N THR A 39 -0.42 -4.58 4.07
CA THR A 39 -0.37 -4.43 5.54
C THR A 39 1.04 -4.49 6.13
N LEU A 40 1.99 -5.19 5.50
CA LEU A 40 3.38 -5.25 5.96
C LEU A 40 4.08 -3.88 5.88
N GLY A 41 3.69 -3.05 4.90
CA GLY A 41 4.22 -1.69 4.75
C GLY A 41 3.68 -0.71 5.80
N VAL A 42 2.67 -1.11 6.58
CA VAL A 42 2.01 -0.29 7.59
C VAL A 42 2.50 -0.72 8.98
N GLY A 43 3.06 0.22 9.76
CA GLY A 43 3.19 0.04 11.20
C GLY A 43 4.37 -0.79 11.73
N ILE A 44 5.29 -1.28 10.89
CA ILE A 44 6.48 -2.02 11.35
C ILE A 44 7.75 -1.36 10.81
N ASN A 45 8.75 -1.16 11.68
CA ASN A 45 10.09 -0.73 11.27
C ASN A 45 10.95 -1.96 10.92
N VAL A 46 10.81 -2.47 9.69
CA VAL A 46 11.64 -3.58 9.19
C VAL A 46 12.77 -3.00 8.33
N PRO A 47 14.04 -3.36 8.56
CA PRO A 47 15.15 -2.94 7.70
C PRO A 47 15.10 -3.73 6.38
N ILE A 48 14.49 -3.16 5.34
CA ILE A 48 14.35 -3.81 4.02
C ILE A 48 15.34 -3.20 3.03
N ARG A 49 16.22 -4.02 2.45
CA ARG A 49 17.16 -3.55 1.41
C ARG A 49 16.45 -3.30 0.07
N SER A 50 15.60 -4.24 -0.33
CA SER A 50 14.90 -4.20 -1.62
C SER A 50 13.45 -4.65 -1.50
N VAL A 51 12.58 -4.05 -2.30
CA VAL A 51 11.15 -4.36 -2.39
C VAL A 51 10.82 -4.87 -3.78
N MET A 52 10.06 -5.96 -3.85
CA MET A 52 9.51 -6.50 -5.09
C MET A 52 7.98 -6.44 -5.07
N PHE A 53 7.40 -5.75 -6.04
CA PHE A 53 5.98 -5.79 -6.32
C PHE A 53 5.69 -6.95 -7.28
N SER A 54 4.98 -7.97 -6.82
CA SER A 54 4.48 -9.04 -7.69
C SER A 54 3.39 -8.55 -8.65
N GLN A 55 2.59 -7.57 -8.22
CA GLN A 55 1.52 -6.96 -9.01
C GLN A 55 1.38 -5.47 -8.66
N LEU A 56 0.93 -4.66 -9.63
CA LEU A 56 0.60 -3.23 -9.44
C LEU A 56 -0.91 -2.96 -9.44
N CYS A 57 -1.70 -3.99 -9.18
CA CYS A 57 -3.13 -3.88 -8.92
C CYS A 57 -3.51 -4.66 -7.66
N LYS A 58 -4.60 -4.26 -7.01
CA LYS A 58 -5.17 -4.98 -5.87
C LYS A 58 -6.69 -4.88 -5.87
N PHE A 59 -7.32 -5.82 -5.18
CA PHE A 59 -8.74 -5.75 -4.85
C PHE A 59 -8.96 -4.82 -3.65
N ASP A 60 -9.96 -3.94 -3.70
CA ASP A 60 -10.24 -2.97 -2.65
C ASP A 60 -11.54 -3.19 -1.86
N GLY A 61 -12.22 -4.32 -2.11
CA GLY A 61 -13.55 -4.60 -1.58
C GLY A 61 -14.64 -4.51 -2.65
N ASP A 62 -14.51 -3.57 -3.58
CA ASP A 62 -15.49 -3.34 -4.65
C ASP A 62 -15.01 -3.88 -6.00
N GLY A 63 -13.70 -3.82 -6.25
CA GLY A 63 -13.13 -4.32 -7.50
C GLY A 63 -11.61 -4.30 -7.54
N VAL A 64 -11.06 -4.78 -8.65
CA VAL A 64 -9.61 -4.73 -8.87
C VAL A 64 -9.24 -3.39 -9.51
N ARG A 65 -8.40 -2.63 -8.80
CA ARG A 65 -7.88 -1.34 -9.23
C ARG A 65 -6.36 -1.33 -9.23
N LEU A 66 -5.78 -0.38 -9.96
CA LEU A 66 -4.35 -0.10 -9.86
C LEU A 66 -4.00 0.33 -8.43
N LEU A 67 -2.79 -0.03 -7.99
CA LEU A 67 -2.29 0.33 -6.67
C LEU A 67 -2.30 1.85 -6.52
N PRO A 68 -2.92 2.41 -5.48
CA PRO A 68 -2.86 3.85 -5.23
C PRO A 68 -1.42 4.31 -5.01
N ALA A 69 -1.08 5.51 -5.46
CA ALA A 69 0.26 6.08 -5.28
C ALA A 69 0.70 6.12 -3.81
N ARG A 70 -0.24 6.40 -2.89
CA ARG A 70 0.01 6.33 -1.44
C ARG A 70 0.55 4.96 -1.02
N ASP A 71 -0.13 3.89 -1.42
CA ASP A 71 0.21 2.54 -1.01
C ASP A 71 1.52 2.09 -1.67
N PHE A 72 1.72 2.44 -2.95
CA PHE A 72 2.98 2.21 -3.64
C PHE A 72 4.15 2.89 -2.93
N LEU A 73 4.06 4.20 -2.65
CA LEU A 73 5.12 4.95 -1.99
C LEU A 73 5.36 4.48 -0.55
N GLN A 74 4.30 4.07 0.16
CA GLN A 74 4.42 3.54 1.51
C GLN A 74 5.20 2.22 1.54
N ILE A 75 4.98 1.33 0.58
CA ILE A 75 5.68 0.05 0.48
C ILE A 75 7.09 0.25 -0.08
N ALA A 76 7.22 1.00 -1.19
CA ALA A 76 8.50 1.28 -1.84
C ALA A 76 9.45 2.05 -0.92
N GLY A 77 8.94 2.96 -0.08
CA GLY A 77 9.71 3.72 0.89
C GLY A 77 10.30 2.87 2.03
N ARG A 78 10.00 1.57 2.10
CA ARG A 78 10.69 0.64 3.00
C ARG A 78 12.02 0.16 2.45
N ALA A 79 12.24 0.27 1.14
CA ALA A 79 13.49 -0.14 0.53
C ALA A 79 14.63 0.85 0.88
N GLY A 80 15.78 0.29 1.23
CA GLY A 80 16.98 1.02 1.63
C GLY A 80 17.10 1.14 3.14
N ARG A 81 18.17 0.60 3.70
CA ARG A 81 18.46 0.66 5.13
C ARG A 81 19.36 1.87 5.41
N ARG A 82 18.85 2.82 6.19
CA ARG A 82 19.61 4.01 6.61
C ARG A 82 20.92 3.60 7.30
N GLY A 83 22.04 4.08 6.78
CA GLY A 83 23.37 3.81 7.32
C GLY A 83 24.01 2.50 6.83
N PHE A 84 23.33 1.71 5.99
CA PHE A 84 23.87 0.46 5.45
C PHE A 84 23.83 0.37 3.92
N ASP A 85 22.80 0.94 3.28
CA ASP A 85 22.66 0.92 1.82
C ASP A 85 22.71 2.35 1.26
N ASP A 86 23.49 2.58 0.20
CA ASP A 86 23.53 3.86 -0.52
C ASP A 86 22.22 4.15 -1.27
N ARG A 87 21.55 3.08 -1.72
CA ARG A 87 20.30 3.13 -2.48
C ARG A 87 19.40 1.94 -2.13
N GLY A 88 18.09 2.17 -2.07
CA GLY A 88 17.09 1.12 -1.95
C GLY A 88 16.64 0.61 -3.33
N GLY A 89 16.49 -0.71 -3.47
CA GLY A 89 16.02 -1.34 -4.71
C GLY A 89 14.50 -1.50 -4.73
N VAL A 90 13.84 -1.07 -5.81
CA VAL A 90 12.40 -1.30 -6.02
C VAL A 90 12.17 -1.89 -7.40
N VAL A 91 11.57 -3.08 -7.44
CA VAL A 91 11.31 -3.82 -8.67
C VAL A 91 9.82 -4.16 -8.76
N ALA A 92 9.25 -4.09 -9.96
CA ALA A 92 7.91 -4.60 -10.23
C ALA A 92 7.99 -5.69 -11.30
N VAL A 93 7.33 -6.82 -11.03
CA VAL A 93 7.29 -7.95 -11.96
C VAL A 93 6.26 -7.65 -13.06
N ALA A 94 6.69 -7.82 -14.31
CA ALA A 94 5.79 -7.71 -15.45
C ALA A 94 4.79 -8.88 -15.47
N PRO A 95 3.52 -8.65 -15.82
CA PRO A 95 2.56 -9.75 -15.97
C PRO A 95 3.06 -10.76 -17.00
N ALA A 96 2.92 -12.06 -16.73
CA ALA A 96 3.45 -13.12 -17.58
C ALA A 96 2.99 -13.03 -19.05
N TRP A 97 1.74 -12.62 -19.30
CA TRP A 97 1.23 -12.42 -20.66
C TRP A 97 1.84 -11.21 -21.38
N VAL A 98 2.22 -10.17 -20.62
CA VAL A 98 2.92 -8.98 -21.15
C VAL A 98 4.32 -9.39 -21.54
N SER A 99 5.08 -10.02 -20.63
CA SER A 99 6.44 -10.49 -20.92
C SER A 99 6.48 -11.41 -22.15
N HIS A 100 5.59 -12.40 -22.22
CA HIS A 100 5.49 -13.30 -23.37
C HIS A 100 5.17 -12.55 -24.68
N ASN A 101 4.26 -11.57 -24.63
CA ASN A 101 3.93 -10.80 -25.83
C ASN A 101 5.05 -9.84 -26.24
N ASP A 102 5.81 -9.30 -25.29
CA ASP A 102 6.96 -8.44 -25.57
C ASP A 102 8.11 -9.25 -26.18
N GLU A 103 8.39 -10.45 -25.68
CA GLU A 103 9.33 -11.40 -26.30
C GLU A 103 8.94 -11.75 -27.74
N LEU A 104 7.66 -12.03 -27.99
CA LEU A 104 7.16 -12.27 -29.35
C LEU A 104 7.36 -11.05 -30.26
N ARG A 105 7.13 -9.83 -29.74
CA ARG A 105 7.37 -8.59 -30.52
C ARG A 105 8.84 -8.45 -30.90
N GLU A 106 9.75 -8.80 -30.00
CA GLU A 106 11.18 -8.79 -30.30
C GLU A 106 11.55 -9.81 -31.37
N GLN A 107 11.03 -11.04 -31.29
CA GLN A 107 11.26 -12.08 -32.30
C GLN A 107 10.76 -11.66 -33.68
N LEU A 108 9.58 -11.03 -33.76
CA LEU A 108 9.07 -10.45 -35.01
C LEU A 108 10.01 -9.36 -35.55
N ARG A 109 10.52 -8.48 -34.68
CA ARG A 109 11.47 -7.42 -35.06
C ARG A 109 12.78 -7.99 -35.59
N ARG A 110 13.22 -9.14 -35.07
CA ARG A 110 14.42 -9.87 -35.52
C ARG A 110 14.16 -10.72 -36.78
N GLY A 111 12.92 -10.84 -37.24
CA GLY A 111 12.56 -11.72 -38.36
C GLY A 111 12.57 -13.21 -38.02
N GLU A 112 12.70 -13.58 -36.74
CA GLU A 112 12.75 -14.96 -36.25
C GLU A 112 11.36 -15.63 -36.21
N ALA A 113 10.29 -14.83 -36.26
CA ALA A 113 8.92 -15.29 -36.23
C ALA A 113 8.09 -14.66 -37.36
N SER A 114 7.18 -15.44 -37.95
CA SER A 114 6.23 -14.97 -38.96
C SER A 114 4.77 -15.06 -38.51
N LYS A 115 4.45 -15.91 -37.52
CA LYS A 115 3.07 -16.13 -37.01
C LYS A 115 3.05 -16.19 -35.47
N PRO A 116 2.98 -15.04 -34.78
CA PRO A 116 3.07 -14.97 -33.32
C PRO A 116 1.76 -15.43 -32.64
N ARG A 117 1.87 -16.25 -31.58
CA ARG A 117 0.73 -16.65 -30.74
C ARG A 117 0.59 -15.73 -29.53
N TRP A 118 -0.24 -14.70 -29.68
CA TRP A 118 -0.50 -13.72 -28.62
C TRP A 118 -1.22 -14.32 -27.41
N ARG A 119 -0.71 -14.02 -26.21
CA ARG A 119 -1.43 -14.28 -24.94
C ARG A 119 -2.37 -13.13 -24.63
N ARG A 120 -3.51 -13.47 -24.04
CA ARG A 120 -4.52 -12.50 -23.59
C ARG A 120 -4.33 -12.17 -22.11
N PRO A 121 -4.75 -10.98 -21.66
CA PRO A 121 -4.79 -10.67 -20.24
C PRO A 121 -5.67 -11.67 -19.46
N PRO A 122 -5.34 -11.96 -18.18
CA PRO A 122 -6.19 -12.76 -17.31
C PRO A 122 -7.61 -12.20 -17.22
N ARG A 123 -8.62 -13.07 -17.18
CA ARG A 123 -10.01 -12.68 -16.96
C ARG A 123 -10.28 -12.47 -15.47
N GLY A 124 -11.13 -11.51 -15.12
CA GLY A 124 -11.56 -11.27 -13.73
C GLY A 124 -10.65 -10.29 -12.98
N ASN A 125 -9.99 -10.78 -11.92
CA ASN A 125 -9.25 -10.00 -10.90
C ASN A 125 -7.95 -9.35 -11.40
N TYR A 126 -7.97 -8.71 -12.55
CA TYR A 126 -6.81 -8.10 -13.17
C TYR A 126 -7.16 -6.73 -13.75
N LYS A 127 -6.42 -5.71 -13.32
CA LYS A 127 -6.39 -4.42 -13.99
C LYS A 127 -5.09 -4.35 -14.78
N HIS A 128 -5.11 -3.90 -16.03
CA HIS A 128 -3.87 -3.83 -16.81
C HIS A 128 -2.88 -2.78 -16.27
N TRP A 129 -1.63 -3.18 -16.06
CA TRP A 129 -0.49 -2.27 -15.83
C TRP A 129 0.63 -2.54 -16.84
N THR A 130 1.43 -1.50 -17.09
CA THR A 130 2.63 -1.54 -17.94
C THR A 130 3.78 -0.82 -17.25
N ARG A 131 4.95 -0.77 -17.91
CA ARG A 131 6.09 0.05 -17.46
C ARG A 131 5.69 1.51 -17.22
N ALA A 132 4.88 2.09 -18.12
CA ALA A 132 4.38 3.46 -17.95
C ALA A 132 3.49 3.62 -16.70
N THR A 133 2.76 2.58 -16.28
CA THR A 133 2.01 2.61 -15.02
C THR A 133 2.97 2.68 -13.82
N PHE A 134 4.05 1.90 -13.84
CA PHE A 134 5.08 1.93 -12.80
C PHE A 134 5.77 3.30 -12.72
N ASP A 135 6.21 3.85 -13.85
CA ASP A 135 6.86 5.16 -13.90
C ASP A 135 5.92 6.27 -13.38
N LYS A 136 4.63 6.19 -13.72
CA LYS A 136 3.60 7.10 -13.18
C LYS A 136 3.41 6.96 -11.67
N LEU A 137 3.52 5.76 -11.11
CA LEU A 137 3.43 5.54 -9.66
C LEU A 137 4.65 6.10 -8.93
N GLN A 138 5.83 5.96 -9.53
CA GLN A 138 7.08 6.51 -9.00
C GLN A 138 7.09 8.04 -8.99
N ALA A 139 6.57 8.69 -10.05
CA ALA A 139 6.59 10.14 -10.20
C ALA A 139 5.47 10.88 -9.45
N ARG A 140 4.44 10.17 -8.96
CA ARG A 140 3.27 10.81 -8.31
C ARG A 140 3.63 11.36 -6.94
N LYS A 141 3.14 12.57 -6.65
CA LYS A 141 3.21 13.14 -5.30
C LYS A 141 2.21 12.44 -4.36
N PRO A 142 2.53 12.28 -3.07
CA PRO A 142 1.58 11.83 -2.07
C PRO A 142 0.30 12.67 -2.09
N THR A 143 -0.86 12.02 -2.01
CA THR A 143 -2.14 12.72 -1.90
C THR A 143 -2.24 13.43 -0.55
N GLY A 144 -2.76 14.65 -0.54
CA GLY A 144 -2.99 15.40 0.70
C GLY A 144 -3.94 14.67 1.65
N LEU A 145 -3.75 14.87 2.95
CA LEU A 145 -4.62 14.33 3.98
C LEU A 145 -6.03 14.92 3.84
N ARG A 146 -7.04 14.05 3.88
CA ARG A 146 -8.46 14.44 3.92
C ARG A 146 -9.02 14.11 5.29
N SER A 147 -9.87 14.98 5.81
CA SER A 147 -10.63 14.68 7.02
C SER A 147 -11.47 13.42 6.78
N GLN A 148 -11.39 12.48 7.71
CA GLN A 148 -12.26 11.30 7.78
C GLN A 148 -13.26 11.44 8.93
N PHE A 149 -13.44 12.66 9.44
CA PHE A 149 -14.34 12.92 10.57
C PHE A 149 -15.76 12.49 10.21
N ARG A 150 -16.37 11.71 11.12
CA ARG A 150 -17.76 11.31 11.06
C ARG A 150 -18.36 11.60 12.43
N LEU A 151 -19.46 12.34 12.44
CA LEU A 151 -20.22 12.56 13.65
C LEU A 151 -21.09 11.33 13.92
N SER A 152 -20.72 10.53 14.91
CA SER A 152 -21.53 9.40 15.38
C SER A 152 -22.45 9.84 16.53
N MET A 153 -23.54 9.11 16.73
CA MET A 153 -24.44 9.36 17.88
C MET A 153 -23.69 9.28 19.22
N GLY A 154 -22.78 8.31 19.36
CA GLY A 154 -21.93 8.18 20.55
C GLY A 154 -21.07 9.41 20.79
N ALA A 155 -20.45 9.97 19.73
CA ALA A 155 -19.66 11.19 19.86
C ALA A 155 -20.52 12.38 20.32
N VAL A 156 -21.74 12.51 19.79
CA VAL A 156 -22.69 13.56 20.22
C VAL A 156 -23.04 13.38 21.71
N LEU A 157 -23.39 12.17 22.13
CA LEU A 157 -23.74 11.90 23.53
C LEU A 157 -22.56 12.19 24.48
N THR A 158 -21.34 11.78 24.12
CA THR A 158 -20.14 12.08 24.91
C THR A 158 -19.92 13.58 25.07
N VAL A 159 -20.10 14.37 24.00
CA VAL A 159 -19.96 15.82 24.05
C VAL A 159 -21.08 16.44 24.91
N LEU A 160 -22.33 16.02 24.75
CA LEU A 160 -23.46 16.53 25.53
C LEU A 160 -23.34 16.20 27.02
N GLN A 161 -22.94 14.97 27.36
CA GLN A 161 -22.71 14.55 28.75
C GLN A 161 -21.56 15.34 29.38
N GLY A 162 -20.48 15.55 28.63
CA GLY A 162 -19.37 16.41 29.05
C GLY A 162 -19.86 17.84 29.32
N ALA A 163 -20.53 18.47 28.35
CA ALA A 163 -21.03 19.82 28.51
C ALA A 163 -21.96 19.97 29.72
N ALA A 164 -22.89 19.02 29.93
CA ALA A 164 -23.78 19.01 31.09
C ALA A 164 -23.01 18.92 32.42
N ALA A 165 -21.99 18.06 32.51
CA ALA A 165 -21.18 17.90 33.72
C ALA A 165 -20.41 19.18 34.12
N TRP A 166 -20.07 20.02 33.13
CA TRP A 166 -19.34 21.27 33.33
C TRP A 166 -20.24 22.51 33.25
N GLY A 167 -21.57 22.36 33.19
CA GLY A 167 -22.51 23.48 33.08
C GLY A 167 -22.41 24.29 31.78
N ARG A 168 -21.95 23.68 30.69
CA ARG A 168 -21.75 24.31 29.36
C ARG A 168 -22.90 24.00 28.40
N ASP A 169 -23.04 24.82 27.35
CA ASP A 169 -24.01 24.58 26.27
C ASP A 169 -23.53 23.46 25.34
N GLY A 170 -24.06 22.25 25.54
CA GLY A 170 -23.70 21.08 24.73
C GLY A 170 -24.06 21.22 23.25
N ARG A 171 -25.08 22.01 22.89
CA ARG A 171 -25.42 22.26 21.48
C ARG A 171 -24.33 23.08 20.80
N ARG A 172 -23.82 24.10 21.49
CA ARG A 172 -22.69 24.91 21.01
C ARG A 172 -21.45 24.05 20.86
N GLU A 173 -21.12 23.20 21.82
CA GLU A 173 -19.92 22.34 21.72
C GLU A 173 -19.97 21.34 20.57
N VAL A 174 -21.12 20.72 20.32
CA VAL A 174 -21.28 19.83 19.15
C VAL A 174 -21.10 20.59 17.85
N ARG A 175 -21.63 21.83 17.75
CA ARG A 175 -21.45 22.69 16.58
C ARG A 175 -19.98 23.06 16.39
N ASP A 176 -19.32 23.51 17.45
CA ASP A 176 -17.91 23.92 17.40
C ASP A 176 -17.00 22.75 16.99
N LEU A 177 -17.31 21.53 17.44
CA LEU A 177 -16.62 20.31 17.02
C LEU A 177 -16.79 20.04 15.52
N VAL A 178 -18.02 20.14 15.00
CA VAL A 178 -18.32 19.94 13.58
C VAL A 178 -17.62 20.99 12.73
N ASP A 179 -17.71 22.27 13.13
CA ASP A 179 -17.11 23.38 12.40
C ASP A 179 -15.58 23.27 12.38
N SER A 180 -14.98 22.91 13.51
CA SER A 180 -13.53 22.66 13.59
C SER A 180 -13.07 21.48 12.73
N ALA A 181 -13.88 20.42 12.63
CA ALA A 181 -13.55 19.21 11.88
C ALA A 181 -13.82 19.34 10.37
N MET A 182 -14.77 20.19 9.98
CA MET A 182 -15.19 20.41 8.59
C MET A 182 -14.57 21.65 7.95
N CYS A 183 -13.94 22.54 8.72
CA CYS A 183 -13.26 23.70 8.18
C CYS A 183 -12.13 23.24 7.23
N ARG A 184 -12.33 23.47 5.93
CA ARG A 184 -11.30 23.27 4.92
C ARG A 184 -10.16 24.21 5.30
N ARG A 185 -9.02 23.67 5.72
CA ARG A 185 -7.75 24.40 5.86
C ARG A 185 -7.45 25.15 4.55
N ARG A 186 -7.95 26.37 4.43
CA ARG A 186 -7.59 27.30 3.36
C ARG A 186 -6.31 28.08 3.71
N GLU A 187 -5.78 27.95 4.92
CA GLU A 187 -4.71 28.85 5.42
C GLU A 187 -3.72 28.16 6.36
N ARG A 188 -2.97 27.17 5.89
CA ARG A 188 -1.65 26.89 6.48
C ARG A 188 -0.65 26.64 5.36
N ARG A 189 -0.14 27.76 4.80
CA ARG A 189 1.14 27.78 4.11
C ARG A 189 2.21 27.44 5.16
N PHE A 190 2.95 26.36 4.92
CA PHE A 190 4.27 26.13 5.47
C PHE A 190 5.20 25.92 4.27
#